data_AF-A0A7C1RTM8-F1
#
_entry.id   AF-A0A7C1RTM8-F1
#
_cell.length_a   1.000
_cell.length_b   1.000
_cell.length_c   1.000
_cell.angle_alpha   90.00
_cell.angle_beta   90.00
_cell.angle_gamma   90.00
#
_symmetry.space_group_name_H-M   'P 1'
#
loop_
_entity.id
_entity.type
_entity.pdbx_description
1 polymer ?
#
loop_
_entity_poly.entity_id
_entity_poly.type
_entity_poly.pdbx_seq_one_letter_code
_entity_poly.pdbx_strand_id
1 'polypeptide(L)'
;SPKPGEAYLIAKDAGKGEEMKKAIFKALFIEEKDIGKVEVLEELGLKLGLGFDFSHKLRTGEKAGEVGKAILMTKKYGIDETPTLIIAGNLKTTPSMLEHNIGNLRDNTITILKSLLNK
;
A
#
# COMPACT_ATOMS: atom_id res chain seq x y z
N SER A 1 7.02 -4.48 9.17
CA SER A 1 8.10 -3.56 8.78
C SER A 1 7.52 -2.45 7.90
N PRO A 2 7.90 -1.16 8.04
CA PRO A 2 7.45 -0.07 7.16
C PRO A 2 8.13 -0.10 5.77
N LYS A 3 9.18 -0.90 5.60
CA LYS A 3 10.08 -0.87 4.45
C LYS A 3 9.41 -1.05 3.08
N PRO A 4 8.43 -1.95 2.88
CA PRO A 4 7.71 -2.02 1.61
C PRO A 4 7.02 -0.71 1.22
N GLY A 5 6.44 -0.01 2.20
CA GLY A 5 5.81 1.29 1.98
C GLY A 5 6.83 2.36 1.62
N GLU A 6 8.00 2.34 2.27
CA GLU A 6 9.10 3.26 1.93
C GLU A 6 9.61 3.01 0.52
N ALA A 7 9.87 1.75 0.15
CA ALA A 7 10.31 1.36 -1.19
C ALA A 7 9.33 1.84 -2.27
N TYR A 8 8.02 1.68 -2.05
CA TYR A 8 7.01 2.22 -2.95
C TYR A 8 7.11 3.74 -3.10
N LEU A 9 7.19 4.49 -2.00
CA LEU A 9 7.23 5.96 -2.03
C LEU A 9 8.51 6.50 -2.68
N ILE A 10 9.67 5.90 -2.38
CA ILE A 10 10.93 6.28 -3.02
C ILE A 10 10.87 6.00 -4.53
N ALA A 11 10.37 4.84 -4.94
CA ALA A 11 10.20 4.52 -6.36
C ALA A 11 9.17 5.43 -7.05
N LYS A 12 8.12 5.83 -6.34
CA LYS A 12 7.10 6.77 -6.83
C LYS A 12 7.71 8.14 -7.12
N ASP A 13 8.55 8.66 -6.23
CA ASP A 13 9.26 9.94 -6.45
C ASP A 13 10.19 9.87 -7.67
N ALA A 14 10.70 8.68 -8.00
CA ALA A 14 11.49 8.41 -9.20
C ALA A 14 10.65 8.03 -10.45
N GLY A 15 9.31 8.13 -10.37
CA GLY A 15 8.41 7.83 -11.49
C GLY A 15 8.14 6.34 -11.74
N LYS A 16 8.61 5.43 -10.88
CA LYS A 16 8.47 3.96 -11.00
C LYS A 16 7.60 3.33 -9.92
N GLY A 17 6.66 4.12 -9.38
CA GLY A 17 5.81 3.67 -8.28
C GLY A 17 4.92 2.49 -8.64
N GLU A 18 4.37 2.46 -9.86
CA GLU A 18 3.47 1.39 -10.30
C GLU A 18 4.22 0.07 -10.51
N GLU A 19 5.41 0.14 -11.11
CA GLU A 19 6.31 -0.99 -11.33
C GLU A 19 6.81 -1.54 -10.00
N MET A 20 7.20 -0.66 -9.06
CA MET A 20 7.60 -1.08 -7.71
C MET A 20 6.45 -1.75 -6.97
N LYS A 21 5.24 -1.19 -7.04
CA LYS A 21 4.04 -1.82 -6.44
C LYS A 21 3.85 -3.24 -7.00
N LYS A 22 3.85 -3.41 -8.33
CA LYS A 22 3.72 -4.72 -8.96
C LYS A 22 4.85 -5.68 -8.55
N ALA A 23 6.09 -5.19 -8.50
CA ALA A 23 7.25 -5.97 -8.10
C ALA A 23 7.14 -6.47 -6.65
N ILE A 24 6.74 -5.60 -5.71
CA ILE A 24 6.52 -5.97 -4.31
C ILE A 24 5.41 -7.01 -4.17
N PHE A 25 4.28 -6.81 -4.84
CA PHE A 25 3.16 -7.77 -4.81
C PHE A 25 3.57 -9.13 -5.38
N LYS A 26 4.27 -9.15 -6.52
CA LYS A 26 4.80 -10.38 -7.11
C LYS A 26 5.79 -11.07 -6.16
N ALA A 27 6.72 -10.31 -5.59
CA ALA A 27 7.71 -10.84 -4.65
C ALA A 27 7.04 -11.50 -3.45
N LEU A 28 6.01 -10.88 -2.87
CA LEU A 28 5.31 -11.41 -1.70
C LEU A 28 4.40 -12.60 -2.02
N PHE A 29 3.51 -12.46 -3.01
CA PHE A 29 2.41 -13.41 -3.21
C PHE A 29 2.70 -14.52 -4.23
N ILE A 30 3.69 -14.34 -5.10
CA ILE A 30 4.01 -15.31 -6.15
C ILE A 30 5.38 -15.93 -5.90
N GLU A 31 6.38 -15.11 -5.55
CA GLU A 31 7.75 -15.58 -5.30
C GLU A 31 8.02 -15.91 -3.83
N GLU A 32 7.03 -15.70 -2.95
CA GLU A 32 7.07 -15.96 -1.50
C GLU A 32 8.31 -15.36 -0.78
N LYS A 33 8.82 -14.23 -1.29
CA LYS A 33 9.94 -13.50 -0.71
C LYS A 33 9.49 -12.64 0.46
N ASP A 34 10.35 -12.56 1.47
CA ASP A 34 10.15 -11.65 2.61
C ASP A 34 10.48 -10.20 2.21
N ILE A 35 9.44 -9.46 1.81
CA ILE A 35 9.53 -8.03 1.48
C ILE A 35 9.82 -7.15 2.70
N GLY A 36 9.83 -7.70 3.92
CA GLY A 36 10.27 -7.00 5.12
C GLY A 36 11.79 -6.75 5.16
N LYS A 37 12.57 -7.53 4.39
CA LYS A 37 14.03 -7.43 4.27
C LYS A 37 14.41 -6.34 3.27
N VAL A 38 15.36 -5.49 3.67
CA VAL A 38 15.82 -4.37 2.83
C VAL A 38 16.48 -4.90 1.55
N GLU A 39 17.24 -5.98 1.65
CA GLU A 39 17.97 -6.59 0.54
C GLU A 39 17.04 -7.06 -0.58
N VAL A 40 15.86 -7.60 -0.22
CA VAL A 40 14.84 -7.99 -1.20
C VAL A 40 14.32 -6.77 -1.95
N LEU A 41 14.02 -5.69 -1.24
CA LEU A 41 13.51 -4.46 -1.84
C LEU A 41 14.56 -3.73 -2.70
N GLU A 42 15.83 -3.78 -2.30
CA GLU A 42 16.96 -3.29 -3.11
C GLU A 42 17.13 -4.08 -4.40
N GLU A 43 17.00 -5.42 -4.35
CA GLU A 43 17.01 -6.26 -5.55
C GLU A 43 15.89 -5.84 -6.53
N LEU A 44 14.69 -5.56 -6.02
CA LEU A 44 13.58 -5.04 -6.84
C LEU A 44 13.90 -3.66 -7.40
N GLY A 45 14.42 -2.74 -6.59
CA GLY A 45 14.81 -1.40 -7.02
C GLY A 45 15.89 -1.43 -8.11
N LEU A 46 16.86 -2.34 -8.00
CA LEU A 46 17.90 -2.54 -9.00
C LEU A 46 17.32 -3.04 -10.33
N LYS A 47 16.42 -4.05 -10.31
CA LYS A 47 15.73 -4.55 -11.51
C LYS A 47 14.90 -3.47 -12.21
N LEU A 48 14.40 -2.52 -11.43
CA LEU A 48 13.69 -1.35 -11.92
C LEU A 48 14.63 -0.19 -12.29
N GLY A 49 15.95 -0.34 -12.20
CA GLY A 49 16.91 0.71 -12.58
C GLY A 49 16.90 1.94 -11.67
N LEU A 50 16.56 1.79 -10.39
CA LEU A 50 16.58 2.87 -9.39
C LEU A 50 17.95 3.03 -8.69
N GLY A 51 18.79 1.99 -8.72
CA GLY A 51 20.22 2.07 -8.38
C GLY A 51 20.56 2.41 -6.93
N PHE A 52 21.74 3.03 -6.75
CA PHE A 52 22.33 3.30 -5.43
C PHE A 52 21.52 4.30 -4.61
N ASP A 53 21.00 5.37 -5.22
CA ASP A 53 20.21 6.39 -4.53
C ASP A 53 19.00 5.78 -3.82
N PHE A 54 18.25 4.91 -4.50
CA PHE A 54 17.13 4.17 -3.90
C PHE A 54 17.56 3.35 -2.68
N SER A 55 18.66 2.61 -2.81
CA SER A 55 19.18 1.73 -1.75
C SER A 55 19.59 2.55 -0.52
N HIS A 56 20.28 3.68 -0.76
CA HIS A 56 20.64 4.62 0.29
C HIS A 56 19.41 5.16 1.04
N LYS A 57 18.43 5.70 0.30
CA LYS A 57 17.19 6.25 0.87
C LYS A 57 16.37 5.22 1.65
N LEU A 58 16.31 3.99 1.15
CA LEU A 58 15.59 2.90 1.81
C LEU A 58 16.28 2.51 3.13
N ARG A 59 17.62 2.47 3.15
CA ARG A 59 18.40 2.15 4.36
C ARG A 59 18.33 3.26 5.40
N THR A 60 18.46 4.52 4.99
CA THR A 60 18.38 5.69 5.90
C THR A 60 16.96 5.97 6.39
N GLY A 61 15.96 5.40 5.72
CA GLY A 61 14.57 5.50 6.13
C GLY A 61 13.93 6.83 5.74
N GLU A 62 14.29 7.39 4.58
CA GLU A 62 13.84 8.72 4.12
C GLU A 62 12.32 8.87 4.17
N LYS A 63 11.59 7.80 3.87
CA LYS A 63 10.12 7.78 3.82
C LYS A 63 9.47 7.17 5.06
N ALA A 64 10.23 6.79 6.08
CA ALA A 64 9.73 6.14 7.29
C ALA A 64 8.68 7.01 8.02
N GLY A 65 8.89 8.33 8.07
CA GLY A 65 7.95 9.26 8.67
C GLY A 65 6.60 9.33 7.93
N GLU A 66 6.63 9.27 6.60
CA GLU A 66 5.42 9.29 5.76
C GLU A 66 4.61 7.99 5.93
N VAL A 67 5.29 6.84 5.89
CA VAL A 67 4.68 5.53 6.17
C VAL A 67 4.14 5.48 7.61
N GLY A 68 4.88 6.06 8.57
CA GLY A 68 4.45 6.15 9.96
C GLY A 68 3.13 6.90 10.13
N LYS A 69 2.93 8.02 9.40
CA LYS A 69 1.65 8.75 9.39
C LYS A 69 0.50 7.87 8.85
N ALA A 70 0.73 7.10 7.80
CA ALA A 70 -0.27 6.18 7.28
C ALA A 70 -0.65 5.10 8.32
N ILE A 71 0.33 4.55 9.04
CA ILE A 71 0.09 3.58 10.13
C ILE A 71 -0.68 4.22 11.30
N LEU A 72 -0.41 5.48 11.63
CA LEU A 72 -1.21 6.18 12.66
C LEU A 72 -2.67 6.37 12.20
N MET A 73 -2.89 6.59 10.92
CA MET A 73 -4.25 6.69 10.35
C MET A 73 -5.00 5.36 10.42
N THR A 74 -4.33 4.21 10.22
CA THR A 74 -5.00 2.90 10.38
C THR A 74 -5.48 2.71 11.81
N LYS A 75 -4.68 3.10 12.82
CA LYS A 75 -5.08 3.08 14.23
C LYS A 75 -6.24 4.02 14.50
N LYS A 76 -6.19 5.26 13.99
CA LYS A 76 -7.25 6.27 14.18
C LYS A 76 -8.61 5.78 13.68
N TYR A 77 -8.65 5.06 12.56
CA TYR A 77 -9.88 4.54 11.97
C TYR A 77 -10.23 3.10 12.40
N GLY A 78 -9.45 2.49 13.30
CA GLY A 78 -9.65 1.10 13.72
C GLY A 78 -9.65 0.14 12.53
N ILE A 79 -8.63 0.25 11.68
CA ILE A 79 -8.39 -0.62 10.53
C ILE A 79 -7.51 -1.78 10.98
N ASP A 80 -8.05 -2.99 10.89
CA ASP A 80 -7.45 -4.26 11.28
C ASP A 80 -7.33 -5.25 10.11
N GLU A 81 -7.99 -4.99 8.99
CA GLU A 81 -7.90 -5.79 7.78
C GLU A 81 -7.72 -4.96 6.50
N THR A 82 -7.28 -5.64 5.44
CA THR A 82 -7.17 -5.08 4.10
C THR A 82 -7.86 -5.98 3.07
N PRO A 83 -8.51 -5.44 2.04
CA PRO A 83 -8.74 -4.00 1.81
C PRO A 83 -9.74 -3.39 2.82
N THR A 84 -9.52 -2.14 3.21
CA THR A 84 -10.49 -1.33 3.97
C THR A 84 -10.65 0.02 3.30
N LEU A 85 -11.88 0.51 3.19
CA LEU A 85 -12.17 1.85 2.67
C LEU A 85 -12.89 2.69 3.72
N ILE A 86 -12.41 3.92 3.90
CA ILE A 86 -13.07 4.97 4.68
C ILE A 86 -13.64 6.00 3.70
N ILE A 87 -14.96 6.07 3.58
CA ILE A 87 -15.69 6.96 2.68
C ILE A 87 -16.23 8.15 3.49
N ALA A 88 -16.11 9.37 2.95
CA ALA A 88 -16.55 10.61 3.58
C ALA A 88 -15.99 10.85 5.01
N GLY A 89 -14.91 10.17 5.39
CA GLY A 89 -14.26 10.30 6.70
C GLY A 89 -14.97 9.59 7.85
N ASN A 90 -16.15 9.00 7.63
CA ASN A 90 -16.96 8.40 8.70
C ASN A 90 -17.60 7.04 8.34
N LEU A 91 -17.62 6.65 7.07
CA LEU A 91 -18.18 5.35 6.64
C LEU A 91 -17.05 4.35 6.41
N LYS A 92 -16.97 3.30 7.24
CA LYS A 92 -16.02 2.19 7.06
C LYS A 92 -16.70 1.02 6.34
N THR A 93 -16.04 0.46 5.33
CA THR A 93 -16.46 -0.77 4.66
C THR A 93 -15.27 -1.69 4.40
N THR A 94 -15.47 -2.98 4.63
CA THR A 94 -14.43 -4.01 4.59
C THR A 94 -15.01 -5.36 4.10
N PRO A 95 -14.18 -6.33 3.66
CA PRO A 95 -14.65 -7.65 3.27
C PRO A 95 -15.35 -8.42 4.39
N SER A 96 -14.87 -8.38 5.64
CA SER A 96 -15.47 -9.14 6.74
C SER A 96 -16.91 -8.69 7.05
N MET A 97 -17.22 -7.41 6.86
CA MET A 97 -18.58 -6.87 6.99
C MET A 97 -19.54 -7.41 5.92
N LEU A 98 -19.02 -8.04 4.86
CA LEU A 98 -19.75 -8.47 3.67
C LEU A 98 -19.52 -9.95 3.36
N GLU A 99 -19.35 -10.77 4.41
CA GLU A 99 -19.14 -12.23 4.29
C GLU A 99 -17.96 -12.61 3.38
N HIS A 100 -16.92 -11.77 3.38
CA HIS A 100 -15.73 -11.89 2.52
C HIS A 100 -16.03 -11.89 1.00
N ASN A 101 -17.20 -11.43 0.59
CA ASN A 101 -17.54 -11.29 -0.82
C ASN A 101 -17.01 -9.96 -1.37
N ILE A 102 -15.90 -10.04 -2.10
CA ILE A 102 -15.26 -8.87 -2.74
C ILE A 102 -16.16 -8.20 -3.79
N GLY A 103 -17.04 -8.97 -4.45
CA GLY A 103 -18.04 -8.42 -5.36
C GLY A 103 -19.00 -7.47 -4.65
N ASN A 104 -19.52 -7.90 -3.51
CA ASN A 104 -20.40 -7.07 -2.68
C ASN A 104 -19.68 -5.82 -2.16
N LEU A 105 -18.41 -5.93 -1.78
CA LEU A 105 -17.59 -4.77 -1.37
C LEU A 105 -17.50 -3.73 -2.49
N ARG A 106 -17.21 -4.18 -3.72
CA ARG A 106 -17.14 -3.30 -4.90
C ARG A 106 -18.48 -2.63 -5.17
N ASP A 107 -19.55 -3.40 -5.24
CA ASP A 107 -20.86 -2.91 -5.67
C ASP A 107 -21.47 -1.95 -4.62
N ASN A 108 -21.31 -2.26 -3.33
CA ASN A 108 -21.72 -1.37 -2.24
C ASN A 108 -20.90 -0.07 -2.25
N THR A 109 -19.59 -0.15 -2.45
CA THR A 109 -18.72 1.03 -2.53
C THR A 109 -19.15 1.96 -3.67
N ILE A 110 -19.39 1.41 -4.87
CA ILE A 110 -19.86 2.19 -6.02
C ILE A 110 -21.21 2.84 -5.71
N THR A 111 -22.12 2.12 -5.05
CA THR A 111 -23.45 2.63 -4.68
C THR A 111 -23.34 3.80 -3.70
N ILE A 112 -22.52 3.68 -2.66
CA ILE A 112 -22.27 4.76 -1.68
C ILE A 112 -21.68 5.98 -2.39
N LEU A 113 -20.65 5.79 -3.22
CA LEU A 113 -20.00 6.89 -3.93
C LEU A 113 -20.97 7.61 -4.88
N LYS A 114 -21.78 6.86 -5.64
CA LYS A 114 -22.83 7.45 -6.49
C LYS A 114 -23.82 8.27 -5.67
N SER A 115 -24.26 7.77 -4.52
CA SER A 115 -25.20 8.48 -3.64
C SER A 115 -24.60 9.77 -3.05
N LEU A 116 -23.30 9.82 -2.82
CA LEU A 116 -22.62 11.01 -2.28
C LEU A 116 -22.29 12.06 -3.35
N LEU A 117 -22.00 11.61 -4.58
CA LEU A 117 -21.56 12.47 -5.68
C LEU A 117 -22.73 12.97 -6.56
N ASN A 118 -23.81 12.21 -6.65
CA ASN A 118 -25.03 12.65 -7.34
C ASN A 118 -25.87 13.49 -6.36
N LYS A 119 -25.66 14.80 -6.40
CA LYS A 119 -26.67 15.78 -6.00
C LYS A 119 -27.71 15.93 -7.11
#